data_AF-A0A933IV44-F1
#
_entry.id   AF-A0A933IV44-F1
#
_cell.length_a   1.000
_cell.length_b   1.000
_cell.length_c   1.000
_cell.angle_alpha   90.00
_cell.angle_beta   90.00
_cell.angle_gamma   90.00
#
_symmetry.space_group_name_H-M   'P 1'
#
loop_
_entity.id
_entity.type
_entity.pdbx_description
1 polymer ?
#
loop_
_entity_poly.entity_id
_entity_poly.type
_entity_poly.pdbx_seq_one_letter_code
_entity_poly.pdbx_strand_id
1 'polypeptide(L)'
;METRNRFERMGLFIMIIALLVSGVPASAEDPDYSNGVLSLPRVTVEKSIAFNNVTMTLDLEQSTFQLLTAEGDLTITTRTALNGGEENPPVLTEGAAMGVMVVNTQTRAIEGTVLIRGLSDVTVAHIHEGAVGVNGPIIIPLTGDGDIRVVPPDTFLTEEQFQSFLSGGLYVNVHTETNPGGEIRGQISPDLIDWGVASLTGDQENPPVTSMGSALGVMSVNFKTREVSGYVSVQGLQGITAAHIHRGAPDVNGPIIVPLEGSDSMFTVPEGSLFSELDLARFYRGELYFNVHTEDHLGGEIRGQIHPAVR
;
A
#
# COMPACT_ATOMS: atom_id res chain seq x y z
N MET A 1 11.38 -31.81 1.66
CA MET A 1 12.53 -31.12 2.30
C MET A 1 12.58 -29.72 1.70
N GLU A 2 11.51 -28.96 1.97
CA GLU A 2 10.94 -28.00 1.03
C GLU A 2 10.14 -26.98 1.84
N THR A 3 10.84 -26.02 2.44
CA THR A 3 10.25 -24.85 3.15
C THR A 3 11.28 -23.74 3.42
N ARG A 4 12.51 -23.83 2.88
CA ARG A 4 13.61 -22.97 3.33
C ARG A 4 14.14 -21.96 2.30
N ASN A 5 13.37 -21.60 1.27
CA ASN A 5 13.87 -20.68 0.25
C ASN A 5 12.88 -19.63 -0.30
N ARG A 6 12.01 -19.09 0.58
CA ARG A 6 11.22 -17.87 0.28
C ARG A 6 11.75 -16.60 0.96
N PHE A 7 12.69 -16.72 1.91
CA PHE A 7 13.31 -15.55 2.56
C PHE A 7 14.52 -14.98 1.80
N GLU A 8 15.14 -15.73 0.87
CA GLU A 8 16.29 -15.24 0.09
C GLU A 8 15.91 -14.48 -1.20
N ARG A 9 14.62 -14.42 -1.56
CA ARG A 9 14.14 -13.57 -2.67
C ARG A 9 13.73 -12.14 -2.25
N MET A 10 13.97 -11.80 -0.98
CA MET A 10 13.80 -10.44 -0.45
C MET A 10 15.13 -9.64 -0.44
N GLY A 11 16.28 -10.29 -0.71
CA GLY A 11 17.61 -9.68 -0.65
C GLY A 11 18.16 -9.10 -1.96
N LEU A 12 17.49 -9.25 -3.10
CA LEU A 12 18.06 -8.92 -4.42
C LEU A 12 17.30 -7.85 -5.22
N PHE A 13 16.16 -7.32 -4.73
CA PHE A 13 15.55 -6.13 -5.32
C PHE A 13 16.16 -4.81 -4.79
N ILE A 14 17.04 -4.95 -3.77
CA ILE A 14 18.06 -3.98 -3.34
C ILE A 14 19.16 -3.79 -4.40
N MET A 15 19.03 -4.45 -5.57
CA MET A 15 19.73 -4.12 -6.82
C MET A 15 19.12 -2.86 -7.49
N ILE A 16 18.97 -1.81 -6.69
CA ILE A 16 19.01 -0.39 -7.10
C ILE A 16 20.51 -0.02 -7.05
N ILE A 17 21.39 -0.71 -7.76
CA ILE A 17 21.88 -0.30 -9.08
C ILE A 17 20.73 0.24 -9.94
N ALA A 18 20.45 1.53 -9.92
CA ALA A 18 21.39 2.58 -10.22
C ALA A 18 21.37 3.63 -9.09
N LEU A 19 22.45 3.95 -8.36
CA LEU A 19 23.77 4.18 -8.94
C LEU A 19 23.57 4.75 -10.36
N LEU A 20 22.84 5.86 -10.47
CA LEU A 20 23.45 7.18 -10.27
C LEU A 20 24.81 7.18 -10.96
N VAL A 21 24.73 6.96 -12.27
CA VAL A 21 25.73 7.13 -13.33
C VAL A 21 26.20 8.60 -13.43
N SER A 22 26.34 9.35 -12.32
CA SER A 22 26.81 10.73 -12.41
C SER A 22 27.63 11.27 -11.24
N GLY A 23 28.01 10.46 -10.24
CA GLY A 23 29.15 10.75 -9.38
C GLY A 23 29.29 12.19 -8.85
N VAL A 24 28.28 12.71 -8.13
CA VAL A 24 28.39 14.00 -7.43
C VAL A 24 28.43 13.76 -5.91
N PRO A 25 29.44 14.25 -5.18
CA PRO A 25 29.47 14.16 -3.72
C PRO A 25 28.64 15.31 -3.11
N ALA A 26 27.69 15.01 -2.22
CA ALA A 26 27.04 16.01 -1.39
C ALA A 26 27.87 16.23 -0.11
N SER A 27 28.35 17.45 0.09
CA SER A 27 28.97 17.90 1.35
C SER A 27 27.87 18.45 2.26
N ALA A 28 27.69 17.86 3.44
CA ALA A 28 26.84 18.42 4.49
C ALA A 28 27.59 19.53 5.26
N GLU A 29 26.95 20.67 5.51
CA GLU A 29 27.33 21.58 6.60
C GLU A 29 26.36 21.41 7.78
N ASP A 30 26.88 21.53 9.00
CA ASP A 30 26.18 21.28 10.26
C ASP A 30 24.98 22.21 10.52
N PRO A 31 23.93 21.75 11.24
CA PRO A 31 22.74 22.54 11.54
C PRO A 31 22.99 23.70 12.53
N ASP A 32 22.44 24.89 12.23
CA ASP A 32 22.43 26.06 13.13
C ASP A 32 21.28 25.97 14.15
N TYR A 33 21.63 26.10 15.43
CA TYR A 33 20.73 26.12 16.58
C TYR A 33 20.66 27.52 17.19
N SER A 34 20.13 28.49 16.44
CA SER A 34 19.85 29.82 16.98
C SER A 34 18.34 30.02 17.23
N ASN A 35 18.01 30.57 18.40
CA ASN A 35 16.65 30.96 18.86
C ASN A 35 15.62 29.86 19.13
N GLY A 36 16.03 28.62 19.36
CA GLY A 36 15.13 27.55 19.84
C GLY A 36 14.08 27.09 18.82
N VAL A 37 14.24 27.46 17.56
CA VAL A 37 13.50 26.92 16.42
C VAL A 37 14.47 26.08 15.62
N LEU A 38 14.16 24.80 15.44
CA LEU A 38 14.87 23.93 14.51
C LEU A 38 14.53 24.39 13.09
N SER A 39 15.35 25.28 12.52
CA SER A 39 15.33 25.54 11.09
C SER A 39 16.12 24.42 10.41
N LEU A 40 15.42 23.38 9.98
CA LEU A 40 15.99 22.43 9.05
C LEU A 40 16.27 23.17 7.73
N PRO A 41 17.49 23.06 7.15
CA PRO A 41 17.70 23.53 5.80
C PRO A 41 16.63 22.88 4.91
N ARG A 42 15.98 23.68 4.06
CA ARG A 42 15.05 23.16 3.05
C ARG A 42 15.74 22.01 2.32
N VAL A 43 15.31 20.79 2.60
CA VAL A 43 15.77 19.62 1.85
C VAL A 43 15.26 19.82 0.43
N THR A 44 16.21 19.95 -0.48
CA THR A 44 15.90 20.20 -1.89
C THR A 44 15.41 18.89 -2.47
N VAL A 45 14.13 18.85 -2.85
CA VAL A 45 13.53 17.72 -3.55
C VAL A 45 14.32 17.49 -4.84
N GLU A 46 15.01 16.36 -4.99
CA GLU A 46 15.83 16.10 -6.18
C GLU A 46 14.98 15.91 -7.45
N LYS A 47 13.72 15.45 -7.31
CA LYS A 47 12.73 15.46 -8.39
C LYS A 47 11.30 15.38 -7.85
N SER A 48 10.53 16.45 -8.06
CA SER A 48 9.07 16.45 -7.86
C SER A 48 8.42 16.40 -9.23
N ILE A 49 7.46 15.50 -9.43
CA ILE A 49 6.57 15.59 -10.58
C ILE A 49 5.17 15.85 -10.06
N ALA A 50 4.69 17.06 -10.32
CA ALA A 50 3.33 17.45 -10.02
C ALA A 50 2.44 17.08 -11.20
N PHE A 51 1.38 16.32 -10.95
CA PHE A 51 0.34 16.01 -11.92
C PHE A 51 -1.02 16.34 -11.29
N ASN A 52 -1.61 17.47 -11.70
CA ASN A 52 -2.83 18.01 -11.10
C ASN A 52 -2.76 18.08 -9.56
N ASN A 53 -3.64 17.35 -8.87
CA ASN A 53 -3.77 17.35 -7.41
C ASN A 53 -2.90 16.28 -6.73
N VAL A 54 -2.00 15.64 -7.48
CA VAL A 54 -1.11 14.60 -7.00
C VAL A 54 0.33 15.10 -7.02
N THR A 55 0.97 15.03 -5.86
CA THR A 55 2.42 15.26 -5.75
C THR A 55 3.11 13.95 -5.44
N MET A 56 3.99 13.52 -6.35
CA MET A 56 4.93 12.44 -6.10
C MET A 56 6.27 13.03 -5.67
N THR A 57 6.73 12.60 -4.50
CA THR A 57 8.04 12.98 -3.96
C THR A 57 8.89 11.73 -3.79
N LEU A 58 10.05 11.74 -4.42
CA LEU A 58 11.10 10.76 -4.21
C LEU A 58 12.21 11.42 -3.38
N ASP A 59 12.41 10.93 -2.16
CA ASP A 59 13.50 11.36 -1.29
C ASP A 59 14.56 10.25 -1.24
N LEU A 60 15.65 10.47 -1.99
CA LEU A 60 16.73 9.50 -2.12
C LEU A 60 17.65 9.46 -0.89
N GLU A 61 17.66 10.49 -0.04
CA GLU A 61 18.44 10.50 1.20
C GLU A 61 17.71 9.75 2.31
N GLN A 62 16.37 9.87 2.36
CA GLN A 62 15.55 9.15 3.33
C GLN A 62 15.07 7.79 2.85
N SER A 63 15.35 7.42 1.59
CA SER A 63 14.80 6.21 0.94
C SER A 63 13.28 6.11 1.03
N THR A 64 12.58 7.26 0.99
CA THR A 64 11.12 7.31 1.09
C THR A 64 10.50 7.75 -0.23
N PHE A 65 9.30 7.23 -0.48
CA PHE A 65 8.43 7.63 -1.58
C PHE A 65 7.11 8.09 -0.97
N GLN A 66 6.68 9.30 -1.28
CA GLN A 66 5.41 9.86 -0.79
C GLN A 66 4.49 10.22 -1.95
N LEU A 67 3.22 9.83 -1.80
CA LEU A 67 2.12 10.17 -2.71
C LEU A 67 1.11 11.03 -1.94
N LEU A 68 1.02 12.31 -2.26
CA LEU A 68 0.06 13.23 -1.65
C LEU A 68 -1.11 13.48 -2.61
N THR A 69 -2.33 13.15 -2.19
CA THR A 69 -3.58 13.51 -2.89
C THR A 69 -4.34 14.59 -2.10
N ALA A 70 -5.14 15.42 -2.76
CA ALA A 70 -6.01 16.39 -2.08
C ALA A 70 -6.97 15.70 -1.09
N GLU A 71 -7.24 16.35 0.05
CA GLU A 71 -8.19 15.85 1.05
C GLU A 71 -9.57 15.56 0.41
N GLY A 72 -10.07 14.32 0.58
CA GLY A 72 -11.42 13.92 0.18
C GLY A 72 -11.53 12.90 -0.95
N ASP A 73 -10.48 12.69 -1.74
CA ASP A 73 -10.47 11.67 -2.80
C ASP A 73 -10.00 10.31 -2.26
N LEU A 74 -10.94 9.36 -2.16
CA LEU A 74 -10.61 7.97 -1.81
C LEU A 74 -10.17 7.24 -3.09
N THR A 75 -8.86 7.13 -3.32
CA THR A 75 -8.29 6.41 -4.47
C THR A 75 -7.77 5.02 -4.08
N ILE A 76 -7.68 4.10 -5.05
CA ILE A 76 -6.96 2.82 -4.96
C ILE A 76 -5.81 2.90 -5.95
N THR A 77 -4.58 2.79 -5.45
CA THR A 77 -3.39 2.67 -6.29
C THR A 77 -3.03 1.20 -6.45
N THR A 78 -2.69 0.79 -7.65
CA THR A 78 -2.30 -0.59 -7.98
C THR A 78 -0.97 -0.57 -8.72
N ARG A 79 -0.15 -1.58 -8.48
CA ARG A 79 1.09 -1.83 -9.20
C ARG A 79 0.98 -3.18 -9.88
N THR A 80 1.20 -3.23 -11.18
CA THR A 80 1.15 -4.47 -11.96
C THR A 80 2.47 -4.69 -12.69
N ALA A 81 3.01 -5.90 -12.60
CA ALA A 81 4.15 -6.31 -13.41
C ALA A 81 3.62 -7.09 -14.61
N LEU A 82 4.12 -6.77 -15.80
CA LEU A 82 3.77 -7.45 -17.04
C LEU A 82 4.94 -8.30 -17.52
N ASN A 83 4.65 -9.52 -17.96
CA ASN A 83 5.63 -10.40 -18.61
C ASN A 83 4.91 -11.34 -19.60
N GLY A 84 5.68 -12.02 -20.47
CA GLY A 84 5.12 -12.92 -21.48
C GLY A 84 4.53 -14.21 -20.94
N GLY A 85 4.92 -14.63 -19.72
CA GLY A 85 4.35 -15.80 -19.05
C GLY A 85 2.89 -15.65 -18.64
N GLU A 86 2.42 -14.40 -18.50
CA GLU A 86 1.03 -14.06 -18.15
C GLU A 86 0.11 -13.94 -19.38
N GLU A 87 0.68 -13.93 -20.60
CA GLU A 87 -0.11 -14.01 -21.84
C GLU A 87 -0.88 -15.33 -21.94
N ASN A 88 -1.97 -15.33 -22.70
CA ASN A 88 -2.68 -16.56 -23.05
C ASN A 88 -2.90 -16.66 -24.57
N PRO A 89 -2.14 -17.53 -25.27
CA PRO A 89 -1.10 -18.43 -24.74
C PRO A 89 0.18 -17.69 -24.29
N PRO A 90 0.99 -18.26 -23.39
CA PRO A 90 2.24 -17.64 -22.95
C PRO A 90 3.21 -17.39 -24.10
N VAL A 91 3.90 -16.25 -24.05
CA VAL A 91 4.92 -15.84 -25.04
C VAL A 91 6.30 -15.89 -24.38
N LEU A 92 7.26 -16.52 -25.05
CA LEU A 92 8.66 -16.50 -24.62
C LEU A 92 9.31 -15.21 -25.11
N THR A 93 9.50 -14.26 -24.21
CA THR A 93 10.12 -12.96 -24.48
C THR A 93 10.89 -12.48 -23.25
N GLU A 94 11.89 -11.62 -23.47
CA GLU A 94 12.59 -10.89 -22.40
C GLU A 94 11.89 -9.55 -22.08
N GLY A 95 10.83 -9.23 -22.81
CA GLY A 95 10.01 -8.05 -22.57
C GLY A 95 9.35 -8.06 -21.19
N ALA A 96 9.31 -6.88 -20.57
CA ALA A 96 8.64 -6.67 -19.29
C ALA A 96 8.08 -5.26 -19.21
N ALA A 97 7.09 -5.05 -18.35
CA ALA A 97 6.64 -3.71 -18.02
C ALA A 97 6.20 -3.59 -16.56
N MET A 98 6.12 -2.36 -16.08
CA MET A 98 5.46 -2.01 -14.82
C MET A 98 4.34 -1.03 -15.10
N GLY A 99 3.12 -1.37 -14.69
CA GLY A 99 1.97 -0.49 -14.70
C GLY A 99 1.67 0.05 -13.30
N VAL A 100 1.31 1.32 -13.21
CA VAL A 100 0.69 1.92 -12.04
C VAL A 100 -0.67 2.45 -12.46
N MET A 101 -1.73 2.03 -11.79
CA MET A 101 -3.08 2.56 -11.99
C MET A 101 -3.60 3.17 -10.70
N VAL A 102 -4.26 4.31 -10.80
CA VAL A 102 -4.94 5.00 -9.69
C VAL A 102 -6.41 5.09 -10.06
N VAL A 103 -7.28 4.52 -9.23
CA VAL A 103 -8.73 4.54 -9.45
C VAL A 103 -9.41 5.29 -8.32
N ASN A 104 -10.12 6.36 -8.63
CA ASN A 104 -10.97 7.05 -7.66
C ASN A 104 -12.21 6.20 -7.37
N THR A 105 -12.42 5.81 -6.11
CA THR A 105 -13.50 4.90 -5.72
C THR A 105 -14.90 5.54 -5.74
N GLN A 106 -14.97 6.87 -5.74
CA GLN A 106 -16.24 7.60 -5.75
C GLN A 106 -16.66 7.93 -7.19
N THR A 107 -15.73 8.42 -8.00
CA THR A 107 -16.00 8.84 -9.39
C THR A 107 -15.78 7.73 -10.41
N ARG A 108 -15.01 6.69 -10.05
CA ARG A 108 -14.48 5.63 -10.94
C ARG A 108 -13.57 6.15 -12.05
N ALA A 109 -13.05 7.37 -11.88
CA ALA A 109 -11.99 7.89 -12.72
C ALA A 109 -10.76 6.97 -12.57
N ILE A 110 -10.17 6.58 -13.69
CA ILE A 110 -8.95 5.79 -13.73
C ILE A 110 -7.86 6.59 -14.44
N GLU A 111 -6.71 6.65 -13.80
CA GLU A 111 -5.47 7.17 -14.36
C GLU A 111 -4.41 6.09 -14.29
N GLY A 112 -3.40 6.14 -15.17
CA GLY A 112 -2.32 5.20 -15.07
C GLY A 112 -1.24 5.33 -16.12
N THR A 113 -0.09 4.75 -15.83
CA THR A 113 1.11 4.73 -16.67
C THR A 113 1.70 3.33 -16.68
N VAL A 114 2.16 2.91 -17.85
CA VAL A 114 2.84 1.63 -18.08
C VAL A 114 4.20 1.94 -18.70
N LEU A 115 5.26 1.51 -18.01
CA LEU A 115 6.64 1.63 -18.46
C LEU A 115 7.13 0.29 -18.98
N ILE A 116 7.39 0.22 -20.27
CA ILE A 116 7.79 -0.98 -21.01
C ILE A 116 9.32 -1.01 -21.15
N ARG A 117 9.91 -2.21 -21.07
CA ARG A 117 11.33 -2.48 -21.26
C ARG A 117 11.52 -3.78 -22.04
N GLY A 118 12.60 -3.84 -22.80
CA GLY A 118 13.01 -5.07 -23.48
C GLY A 118 12.13 -5.47 -24.67
N LEU A 119 11.25 -4.58 -25.15
CA LEU A 119 10.46 -4.77 -26.37
C LEU A 119 10.92 -3.78 -27.45
N SER A 120 11.09 -4.26 -28.68
CA SER A 120 11.09 -3.42 -29.88
C SER A 120 9.70 -3.44 -30.52
N ASP A 121 9.40 -2.45 -31.36
CA ASP A 121 8.24 -2.49 -32.26
C ASP A 121 6.88 -2.63 -31.54
N VAL A 122 6.74 -1.99 -30.37
CA VAL A 122 5.48 -1.90 -29.63
C VAL A 122 4.46 -1.13 -30.45
N THR A 123 3.34 -1.77 -30.79
CA THR A 123 2.29 -1.17 -31.61
C THR A 123 1.26 -0.45 -30.74
N VAL A 124 0.63 -1.18 -29.82
CA VAL A 124 -0.46 -0.68 -28.96
C VAL A 124 -0.42 -1.32 -27.58
N ALA A 125 -1.11 -0.72 -26.63
CA ALA A 125 -1.39 -1.31 -25.32
C ALA A 125 -2.83 -1.01 -24.90
N HIS A 126 -3.42 -1.92 -24.15
CA HIS A 126 -4.82 -1.85 -23.75
C HIS A 126 -4.98 -2.29 -22.29
N ILE A 127 -6.01 -1.76 -21.63
CA ILE A 127 -6.63 -2.42 -20.48
C ILE A 127 -7.79 -3.26 -21.01
N HIS A 128 -7.82 -4.51 -20.60
CA HIS A 128 -8.86 -5.48 -20.89
C HIS A 128 -9.62 -5.87 -19.63
N GLU A 129 -10.81 -6.43 -19.81
CA GLU A 129 -11.61 -7.04 -18.76
C GLU A 129 -11.64 -8.56 -18.88
N GLY A 130 -10.87 -9.25 -18.05
CA GLY A 130 -10.82 -10.71 -17.98
C GLY A 130 -10.06 -11.19 -16.74
N ALA A 131 -10.54 -12.29 -16.16
CA ALA A 131 -9.89 -12.92 -15.01
C ALA A 131 -8.47 -13.42 -15.36
N VAL A 132 -7.69 -13.72 -14.32
CA VAL A 132 -6.34 -14.30 -14.49
C VAL A 132 -6.40 -15.53 -15.41
N GLY A 133 -5.53 -15.54 -16.43
CA GLY A 133 -5.48 -16.62 -17.43
C GLY A 133 -6.61 -16.64 -18.47
N VAL A 134 -7.59 -15.73 -18.40
CA VAL A 134 -8.70 -15.65 -19.36
C VAL A 134 -8.59 -14.38 -20.22
N ASN A 135 -8.69 -14.53 -21.54
CA ASN A 135 -8.70 -13.40 -22.47
C ASN A 135 -10.05 -12.68 -22.42
N GLY A 136 -10.01 -11.35 -22.46
CA GLY A 136 -11.18 -10.48 -22.32
C GLY A 136 -11.24 -9.37 -23.39
N PRO A 137 -12.39 -8.70 -23.54
CA PRO A 137 -12.50 -7.55 -24.44
C PRO A 137 -11.60 -6.39 -23.98
N ILE A 138 -11.18 -5.56 -24.94
CA ILE A 138 -10.54 -4.27 -24.69
C ILE A 138 -11.58 -3.34 -24.06
N ILE A 139 -11.25 -2.71 -22.95
CA ILE A 139 -12.09 -1.69 -22.32
C ILE A 139 -11.48 -0.29 -22.39
N ILE A 140 -10.15 -0.16 -22.37
CA ILE A 140 -9.45 1.13 -22.47
C ILE A 140 -8.23 0.98 -23.38
N PRO A 141 -8.24 1.60 -24.57
CA PRO A 141 -7.02 1.80 -25.35
C PRO A 141 -6.10 2.80 -24.68
N LEU A 142 -4.84 2.40 -24.46
CA LEU A 142 -3.81 3.29 -23.91
C LEU A 142 -3.21 4.14 -25.03
N THR A 143 -2.77 5.34 -24.70
CA THR A 143 -2.08 6.26 -25.60
C THR A 143 -0.61 6.40 -25.20
N GLY A 144 0.17 7.18 -25.95
CA GLY A 144 1.60 7.35 -25.75
C GLY A 144 2.45 6.54 -26.73
N ASP A 145 3.75 6.83 -26.74
CA ASP A 145 4.72 6.33 -27.72
C ASP A 145 5.97 5.76 -27.05
N GLY A 146 6.70 4.94 -27.81
CA GLY A 146 7.91 4.27 -27.33
C GLY A 146 7.61 3.38 -26.11
N ASP A 147 8.41 3.56 -25.07
CA ASP A 147 8.38 2.73 -23.86
C ASP A 147 7.29 3.13 -22.86
N ILE A 148 6.52 4.19 -23.11
CA ILE A 148 5.55 4.71 -22.14
C ILE A 148 4.15 4.68 -22.74
N ARG A 149 3.23 4.02 -22.04
CA ARG A 149 1.80 4.03 -22.36
C ARG A 149 1.02 4.60 -21.18
N VAL A 150 -0.03 5.36 -21.45
CA VAL A 150 -0.83 6.04 -20.43
C VAL A 150 -2.32 5.83 -20.66
N VAL A 151 -3.08 5.80 -19.57
CA VAL A 151 -4.54 5.89 -19.64
C VAL A 151 -4.90 7.28 -20.16
N PRO A 152 -5.76 7.40 -21.19
CA PRO A 152 -6.19 8.70 -21.67
C PRO A 152 -6.81 9.54 -20.54
N PRO A 153 -6.63 10.88 -20.55
CA PRO A 153 -7.34 11.76 -19.63
C PRO A 153 -8.86 11.55 -19.69
N ASP A 154 -9.54 11.87 -18.60
CA ASP A 154 -11.01 11.78 -18.49
C ASP A 154 -11.57 10.37 -18.78
N THR A 155 -10.81 9.32 -18.43
CA THR A 155 -11.26 7.93 -18.53
C THR A 155 -11.96 7.49 -17.24
N PHE A 156 -13.11 6.85 -17.39
CA PHE A 156 -13.93 6.35 -16.28
C PHE A 156 -14.29 4.89 -16.51
N LEU A 157 -14.22 4.07 -15.45
CA LEU A 157 -14.76 2.72 -15.47
C LEU A 157 -16.30 2.77 -15.34
N THR A 158 -17.01 1.88 -16.02
CA THR A 158 -18.42 1.61 -15.69
C THR A 158 -18.53 1.01 -14.30
N GLU A 159 -19.75 0.88 -13.76
CA GLU A 159 -19.94 0.21 -12.48
C GLU A 159 -19.46 -1.24 -12.55
N GLU A 160 -19.83 -1.96 -13.60
CA GLU A 160 -19.45 -3.35 -13.82
C GLU A 160 -17.93 -3.50 -13.92
N GLN A 161 -17.26 -2.62 -14.69
CA GLN A 161 -15.80 -2.61 -14.83
C GLN A 161 -15.09 -2.24 -13.53
N PHE A 162 -15.68 -1.34 -12.72
CA PHE A 162 -15.15 -1.02 -11.40
C PHE A 162 -15.26 -2.20 -10.44
N GLN A 163 -16.38 -2.92 -10.43
CA GLN A 163 -16.50 -4.17 -9.68
C GLN A 163 -15.50 -5.23 -10.19
N SER A 164 -15.30 -5.29 -11.51
CA SER A 164 -14.28 -6.14 -12.13
C SER A 164 -12.88 -5.76 -11.64
N PHE A 165 -12.52 -4.48 -11.65
CA PHE A 165 -11.28 -3.94 -11.07
C PHE A 165 -11.09 -4.36 -9.61
N LEU A 166 -12.09 -4.13 -8.76
CA LEU A 166 -12.05 -4.53 -7.35
C LEU A 166 -11.88 -6.04 -7.17
N SER A 167 -12.37 -6.83 -8.13
CA SER A 167 -12.27 -8.27 -8.11
C SER A 167 -10.92 -8.82 -8.62
N GLY A 168 -10.05 -7.96 -9.17
CA GLY A 168 -8.82 -8.34 -9.87
C GLY A 168 -9.07 -8.82 -11.31
N GLY A 169 -10.16 -8.37 -11.93
CA GLY A 169 -10.65 -8.79 -13.25
C GLY A 169 -10.21 -7.91 -14.42
N LEU A 170 -9.36 -6.90 -14.19
CA LEU A 170 -8.79 -6.09 -15.27
C LEU A 170 -7.31 -6.43 -15.48
N TYR A 171 -6.81 -6.33 -16.70
CA TYR A 171 -5.38 -6.51 -16.98
C TYR A 171 -4.88 -5.54 -18.05
N VAL A 172 -3.59 -5.21 -17.97
CA VAL A 172 -2.89 -4.51 -19.06
C VAL A 172 -2.29 -5.55 -20.00
N ASN A 173 -2.37 -5.29 -21.30
CA ASN A 173 -1.72 -6.07 -22.34
C ASN A 173 -1.00 -5.13 -23.31
N VAL A 174 0.20 -5.51 -23.73
CA VAL A 174 1.06 -4.75 -24.65
C VAL A 174 1.33 -5.61 -25.87
N HIS A 175 1.14 -5.04 -27.05
CA HIS A 175 1.28 -5.71 -28.33
C HIS A 175 2.49 -5.20 -29.09
N THR A 176 3.11 -6.07 -29.88
CA THR A 176 4.19 -5.73 -30.81
C THR A 176 3.80 -6.14 -32.23
N GLU A 177 4.61 -5.77 -33.22
CA GLU A 177 4.43 -6.25 -34.60
C GLU A 177 4.53 -7.78 -34.70
N THR A 178 5.41 -8.39 -33.89
CA THR A 178 5.64 -9.85 -33.90
C THR A 178 4.53 -10.60 -33.16
N ASN A 179 3.98 -10.00 -32.10
CA ASN A 179 2.93 -10.59 -31.27
C ASN A 179 1.69 -9.67 -31.24
N PRO A 180 0.90 -9.61 -32.34
CA PRO A 180 -0.25 -8.72 -32.44
C PRO A 180 -1.39 -9.11 -31.51
N GLY A 181 -1.43 -10.37 -31.03
CA GLY A 181 -2.37 -10.84 -30.02
C GLY A 181 -2.03 -10.41 -28.59
N GLY A 182 -0.82 -9.90 -28.36
CA GLY A 182 -0.27 -9.58 -27.06
C GLY A 182 1.12 -10.22 -26.88
N GLU A 183 2.09 -9.46 -26.38
CA GLU A 183 3.44 -9.95 -26.05
C GLU A 183 3.66 -10.06 -24.54
N ILE A 184 3.15 -9.10 -23.75
CA ILE A 184 3.25 -9.12 -22.29
C ILE A 184 1.94 -8.64 -21.64
N ARG A 185 1.58 -9.28 -20.52
CA ARG A 185 0.35 -9.02 -19.76
C ARG A 185 0.63 -8.99 -18.27
N GLY A 186 -0.21 -8.24 -17.55
CA GLY A 186 -0.18 -8.14 -16.09
C GLY A 186 -1.55 -7.79 -15.56
N GLN A 187 -2.01 -8.53 -14.56
CA GLN A 187 -3.31 -8.29 -13.95
C GLN A 187 -3.26 -7.00 -13.11
N ILE A 188 -4.25 -6.14 -13.27
CA ILE A 188 -4.50 -4.98 -12.42
C ILE A 188 -5.33 -5.50 -11.25
N SER A 189 -4.67 -5.71 -10.13
CA SER A 189 -5.32 -6.03 -8.86
C SER A 189 -5.06 -4.87 -7.90
N PRO A 190 -6.07 -4.43 -7.14
CA PRO A 190 -5.81 -3.73 -5.89
C PRO A 190 -4.79 -4.52 -5.10
N ASP A 191 -3.87 -3.84 -4.42
CA ASP A 191 -3.14 -4.47 -3.33
C ASP A 191 -4.22 -4.89 -2.32
N LEU A 192 -4.58 -6.18 -2.37
CA LEU A 192 -5.76 -6.66 -1.65
C LEU A 192 -5.54 -6.60 -0.15
N ILE A 193 -4.31 -6.47 0.32
CA ILE A 193 -3.94 -6.52 1.73
C ILE A 193 -3.22 -5.22 2.10
N ASP A 194 -3.90 -4.36 2.84
CA ASP A 194 -3.31 -3.17 3.43
C ASP A 194 -2.83 -3.49 4.84
N TRP A 195 -1.74 -2.85 5.27
CA TRP A 195 -1.16 -3.05 6.59
C TRP A 195 -1.44 -1.86 7.50
N GLY A 196 -1.61 -2.11 8.78
CA GLY A 196 -1.72 -1.10 9.82
C GLY A 196 -0.71 -1.37 10.92
N VAL A 197 -0.06 -0.33 11.42
CA VAL A 197 0.93 -0.43 12.51
C VAL A 197 0.59 0.59 13.60
N ALA A 198 0.80 0.21 14.85
CA ALA A 198 0.68 1.09 16.00
C ALA A 198 1.78 0.80 17.02
N SER A 199 2.37 1.86 17.57
CA SER A 199 3.14 1.78 18.82
C SER A 199 2.20 2.12 19.98
N LEU A 200 2.08 1.23 20.96
CA LEU A 200 1.19 1.41 22.10
C LEU A 200 1.97 1.89 23.32
N THR A 201 1.48 2.94 23.97
CA THR A 201 2.04 3.47 25.23
C THR A 201 0.92 3.91 26.17
N GLY A 202 1.23 4.07 27.46
CA GLY A 202 0.25 4.53 28.45
C GLY A 202 -0.15 6.00 28.26
N ASP A 203 0.75 6.83 27.73
CA ASP A 203 0.47 8.25 27.44
C ASP A 203 -0.61 8.43 26.35
N GLN A 204 -0.83 7.41 25.52
CA GLN A 204 -1.84 7.40 24.47
C GLN A 204 -3.21 6.88 24.96
N GLU A 205 -3.33 6.40 26.20
CA GLU A 205 -4.62 6.10 26.81
C GLU A 205 -5.46 7.38 26.99
N ASN A 206 -6.78 7.21 27.06
CA ASN A 206 -7.67 8.31 27.48
C ASN A 206 -8.56 7.88 28.65
N PRO A 207 -8.31 8.39 29.88
CA PRO A 207 -7.24 9.33 30.23
C PRO A 207 -5.83 8.67 30.20
N PRO A 208 -4.74 9.45 30.04
CA PRO A 208 -3.38 8.92 30.02
C PRO A 208 -3.02 8.14 31.30
N VAL A 209 -2.30 7.03 31.12
CA VAL A 209 -1.83 6.16 32.21
C VAL A 209 -0.31 6.23 32.30
N THR A 210 0.22 6.46 33.50
CA THR A 210 1.67 6.34 33.75
C THR A 210 2.03 4.86 33.82
N SER A 211 2.47 4.30 32.69
CA SER A 211 2.91 2.91 32.59
C SER A 211 4.31 2.82 31.98
N MET A 212 5.06 1.80 32.39
CA MET A 212 6.31 1.40 31.74
C MET A 212 6.07 0.39 30.60
N GLY A 213 4.82 -0.03 30.39
CA GLY A 213 4.43 -0.94 29.34
C GLY A 213 4.50 -0.31 27.95
N SER A 214 4.83 -1.14 26.96
CA SER A 214 4.78 -0.77 25.56
C SER A 214 4.38 -1.96 24.70
N ALA A 215 3.85 -1.71 23.50
CA ALA A 215 3.60 -2.77 22.55
C ALA A 215 3.75 -2.31 21.10
N LEU A 216 3.98 -3.27 20.20
CA LEU A 216 3.84 -3.09 18.76
C LEU A 216 2.61 -3.87 18.30
N GLY A 217 1.63 -3.16 17.75
CA GLY A 217 0.50 -3.74 17.03
C GLY A 217 0.75 -3.70 15.53
N VAL A 218 0.57 -4.84 14.86
CA VAL A 218 0.59 -4.95 13.41
C VAL A 218 -0.66 -5.69 12.96
N MET A 219 -1.36 -5.17 11.97
CA MET A 219 -2.44 -5.87 11.30
C MET A 219 -2.35 -5.74 9.80
N SER A 220 -3.04 -6.65 9.13
CA SER A 220 -3.34 -6.60 7.72
C SER A 220 -4.84 -6.70 7.53
N VAL A 221 -5.41 -5.96 6.59
CA VAL A 221 -6.81 -6.08 6.20
C VAL A 221 -6.91 -6.34 4.71
N ASN A 222 -7.71 -7.34 4.36
CA ASN A 222 -8.04 -7.60 2.98
C ASN A 222 -9.15 -6.65 2.52
N PHE A 223 -8.91 -5.75 1.57
CA PHE A 223 -9.92 -4.78 1.11
C PHE A 223 -11.19 -5.46 0.56
N LYS A 224 -11.03 -6.60 -0.14
CA LYS A 224 -12.13 -7.28 -0.82
C LYS A 224 -12.91 -8.21 0.11
N THR A 225 -12.21 -9.01 0.90
CA THR A 225 -12.85 -9.97 1.82
C THR A 225 -13.19 -9.35 3.17
N ARG A 226 -12.61 -8.18 3.48
CA ARG A 226 -12.60 -7.51 4.79
C ARG A 226 -11.95 -8.33 5.90
N GLU A 227 -11.24 -9.39 5.52
CA GLU A 227 -10.57 -10.27 6.46
C GLU A 227 -9.40 -9.55 7.11
N VAL A 228 -9.30 -9.70 8.43
CA VAL A 228 -8.26 -9.07 9.24
C VAL A 228 -7.38 -10.15 9.84
N SER A 229 -6.08 -9.91 9.82
CA SER A 229 -5.08 -10.71 10.53
C SER A 229 -4.11 -9.77 11.22
N GLY A 230 -3.42 -10.21 12.25
CA GLY A 230 -2.50 -9.34 12.97
C GLY A 230 -2.15 -9.85 14.34
N TYR A 231 -1.30 -9.09 15.02
CA TYR A 231 -0.88 -9.35 16.38
C TYR A 231 -0.50 -8.07 17.12
N VAL A 232 -0.48 -8.17 18.45
CA VAL A 232 0.07 -7.19 19.39
C VAL A 232 1.13 -7.91 20.23
N SER A 233 2.37 -7.42 20.16
CA SER A 233 3.49 -7.90 20.96
C SER A 233 3.78 -6.91 22.08
N VAL A 234 3.60 -7.33 23.33
CA VAL A 234 3.66 -6.48 24.52
C VAL A 234 4.96 -6.70 25.30
N GLN A 235 5.49 -5.64 25.89
CA GLN A 235 6.62 -5.65 26.81
C GLN A 235 6.35 -4.77 28.03
N GLY A 236 6.90 -5.13 29.19
CA GLY A 236 6.87 -4.28 30.39
C GLY A 236 5.54 -4.24 31.14
N LEU A 237 4.57 -5.11 30.81
CA LEU A 237 3.31 -5.26 31.53
C LEU A 237 3.24 -6.59 32.29
N GLN A 238 2.43 -6.63 33.35
CA GLN A 238 2.09 -7.82 34.13
C GLN A 238 0.57 -7.86 34.32
N GLY A 239 0.01 -9.05 34.59
CA GLY A 239 -1.43 -9.19 34.83
C GLY A 239 -2.29 -8.75 33.65
N ILE A 240 -1.85 -9.00 32.41
CA ILE A 240 -2.62 -8.66 31.21
C ILE A 240 -3.88 -9.50 31.15
N THR A 241 -5.04 -8.83 31.01
CA THR A 241 -6.36 -9.47 31.01
C THR A 241 -6.97 -9.56 29.62
N ALA A 242 -6.67 -8.62 28.72
CA ALA A 242 -7.20 -8.60 27.36
C ALA A 242 -6.40 -7.68 26.42
N ALA A 243 -6.55 -7.90 25.11
CA ALA A 243 -6.16 -6.96 24.07
C ALA A 243 -7.25 -6.89 23.00
N HIS A 244 -7.43 -5.71 22.41
CA HIS A 244 -8.55 -5.44 21.50
C HIS A 244 -8.13 -4.51 20.35
N ILE A 245 -8.85 -4.61 19.22
CA ILE A 245 -9.01 -3.51 18.27
C ILE A 245 -10.30 -2.78 18.61
N HIS A 246 -10.23 -1.47 18.75
CA HIS A 246 -11.36 -0.60 19.00
C HIS A 246 -11.63 0.34 17.82
N ARG A 247 -12.86 0.84 17.79
CA ARG A 247 -13.26 1.95 16.95
C ARG A 247 -13.14 3.26 17.72
N GLY A 248 -12.34 4.21 17.24
CA GLY A 248 -12.24 5.55 17.80
C GLY A 248 -11.17 6.39 17.11
N ALA A 249 -11.50 7.64 16.82
CA ALA A 249 -10.52 8.64 16.36
C ALA A 249 -9.43 8.85 17.42
N PRO A 250 -8.29 9.49 17.07
CA PRO A 250 -7.29 9.90 18.05
C PRO A 250 -7.95 10.57 19.26
N ASP A 251 -7.53 10.15 20.45
CA ASP A 251 -8.03 10.62 21.75
C ASP A 251 -9.51 10.37 22.06
N VAL A 252 -10.24 9.64 21.21
CA VAL A 252 -11.66 9.29 21.45
C VAL A 252 -11.78 7.80 21.77
N ASN A 253 -12.34 7.49 22.94
CA ASN A 253 -12.66 6.10 23.31
C ASN A 253 -13.87 5.61 22.52
N GLY A 254 -13.89 4.32 22.18
CA GLY A 254 -15.05 3.71 21.58
C GLY A 254 -15.10 2.19 21.70
N PRO A 255 -16.08 1.56 21.04
CA PRO A 255 -16.38 0.15 21.27
C PRO A 255 -15.29 -0.77 20.73
N ILE A 256 -15.18 -1.95 21.33
CA ILE A 256 -14.39 -3.07 20.80
C ILE A 256 -15.01 -3.51 19.48
N ILE A 257 -14.17 -3.71 18.46
CA ILE A 257 -14.57 -4.28 17.16
C ILE A 257 -13.98 -5.66 16.94
N VAL A 258 -12.77 -5.93 17.43
CA VAL A 258 -12.13 -7.25 17.35
C VAL A 258 -11.48 -7.55 18.69
N PRO A 259 -11.99 -8.54 19.44
CA PRO A 259 -11.26 -9.10 20.56
C PRO A 259 -10.07 -9.93 20.06
N LEU A 260 -8.89 -9.71 20.64
CA LEU A 260 -7.72 -10.54 20.31
C LEU A 260 -7.63 -11.74 21.25
N GLU A 261 -7.05 -12.81 20.73
CA GLU A 261 -6.78 -14.05 21.47
C GLU A 261 -5.29 -14.15 21.80
N GLY A 262 -4.96 -14.60 23.01
CA GLY A 262 -3.57 -14.76 23.44
C GLY A 262 -3.40 -14.57 24.94
N SER A 263 -2.15 -14.57 25.39
CA SER A 263 -1.79 -14.36 26.78
C SER A 263 -0.37 -13.78 26.92
N ASP A 264 -0.08 -13.31 28.13
CA ASP A 264 1.22 -12.79 28.57
C ASP A 264 1.75 -11.63 27.75
N SER A 265 2.41 -11.90 26.62
CA SER A 265 3.11 -10.90 25.81
C SER A 265 2.71 -10.92 24.34
N MET A 266 1.81 -11.81 23.92
CA MET A 266 1.45 -11.96 22.51
C MET A 266 -0.05 -12.21 22.36
N PHE A 267 -0.69 -11.35 21.58
CA PHE A 267 -2.11 -11.42 21.23
C PHE A 267 -2.25 -11.41 19.71
N THR A 268 -3.17 -12.17 19.17
CA THR A 268 -3.41 -12.30 17.73
C THR A 268 -4.86 -12.01 17.40
N VAL A 269 -5.09 -11.44 16.22
CA VAL A 269 -6.44 -11.34 15.66
C VAL A 269 -6.94 -12.77 15.39
N PRO A 270 -8.14 -13.16 15.87
CA PRO A 270 -8.68 -14.50 15.63
C PRO A 270 -8.87 -14.77 14.14
N GLU A 271 -8.63 -16.01 13.72
CA GLU A 271 -8.80 -16.44 12.33
C GLU A 271 -10.24 -16.17 11.83
N GLY A 272 -10.37 -15.66 10.60
CA GLY A 272 -11.66 -15.33 10.01
C GLY A 272 -12.31 -14.05 10.56
N SER A 273 -11.61 -13.25 11.36
CA SER A 273 -12.08 -11.92 11.78
C SER A 273 -12.35 -11.05 10.55
N LEU A 274 -13.52 -10.42 10.50
CA LEU A 274 -13.92 -9.54 9.40
C LEU A 274 -14.24 -8.14 9.93
N PHE A 275 -13.71 -7.12 9.27
CA PHE A 275 -14.21 -5.76 9.47
C PHE A 275 -15.57 -5.57 8.81
N SER A 276 -16.43 -4.76 9.44
CA SER A 276 -17.58 -4.18 8.74
C SER A 276 -17.10 -3.18 7.69
N GLU A 277 -17.95 -2.84 6.72
CA GLU A 277 -17.64 -1.76 5.75
C GLU A 277 -17.30 -0.44 6.45
N LEU A 278 -17.99 -0.15 7.57
CA LEU A 278 -17.72 1.04 8.37
C LEU A 278 -16.33 0.97 9.02
N ASP A 279 -15.94 -0.20 9.55
CA ASP A 279 -14.62 -0.35 10.19
C ASP A 279 -13.49 -0.33 9.19
N LEU A 280 -13.68 -0.90 7.99
CA LEU A 280 -12.74 -0.77 6.88
C LEU A 280 -12.55 0.71 6.50
N ALA A 281 -13.64 1.47 6.34
CA ALA A 281 -13.53 2.91 6.07
C ALA A 281 -12.83 3.68 7.21
N ARG A 282 -13.01 3.25 8.46
CA ARG A 282 -12.35 3.84 9.64
C ARG A 282 -10.87 3.49 9.73
N PHE A 283 -10.48 2.27 9.35
CA PHE A 283 -9.08 1.87 9.22
C PHE A 283 -8.35 2.86 8.30
N TYR A 284 -8.91 3.16 7.13
CA TYR A 284 -8.31 4.11 6.19
C TYR A 284 -8.31 5.58 6.65
N ARG A 285 -9.16 5.95 7.61
CA ARG A 285 -9.12 7.28 8.24
C ARG A 285 -8.22 7.34 9.47
N GLY A 286 -7.54 6.25 9.83
CA GLY A 286 -6.77 6.16 11.06
C GLY A 286 -7.65 6.29 12.31
N GLU A 287 -8.88 5.81 12.26
CA GLU A 287 -9.88 5.89 13.34
C GLU A 287 -10.07 4.55 14.08
N LEU A 288 -9.08 3.66 14.01
CA LEU A 288 -9.03 2.42 14.78
C LEU A 288 -7.77 2.43 15.66
N TYR A 289 -7.83 1.78 16.82
CA TYR A 289 -6.68 1.66 17.71
C TYR A 289 -6.59 0.28 18.34
N PHE A 290 -5.37 -0.14 18.67
CA PHE A 290 -5.15 -1.27 19.57
C PHE A 290 -5.14 -0.79 21.01
N ASN A 291 -5.61 -1.64 21.92
CA ASN A 291 -5.57 -1.41 23.35
C ASN A 291 -5.25 -2.71 24.11
N VAL A 292 -4.55 -2.59 25.22
CA VAL A 292 -4.20 -3.72 26.11
C VAL A 292 -4.59 -3.36 27.54
N HIS A 293 -5.25 -4.29 28.22
CA HIS A 293 -5.80 -4.13 29.56
C HIS A 293 -5.05 -4.99 30.56
N THR A 294 -4.94 -4.52 31.81
CA THR A 294 -4.39 -5.28 32.93
C THR A 294 -5.37 -5.34 34.09
N GLU A 295 -5.07 -6.12 35.12
CA GLU A 295 -5.88 -6.20 36.34
C GLU A 295 -6.03 -4.82 37.03
N ASP A 296 -4.98 -4.00 37.00
CA ASP A 296 -4.96 -2.67 37.61
C ASP A 296 -5.59 -1.59 36.71
N HIS A 297 -5.67 -1.83 35.40
CA HIS A 297 -6.17 -0.88 34.40
C HIS A 297 -7.22 -1.52 33.49
N LEU A 298 -8.40 -1.78 34.06
CA LEU A 298 -9.53 -2.41 33.35
C LEU A 298 -10.02 -1.60 32.14
N GLY A 299 -9.84 -0.27 32.16
CA GLY A 299 -10.18 0.63 31.04
C GLY A 299 -9.18 0.61 29.87
N GLY A 300 -8.00 0.02 30.09
CA GLY A 300 -6.84 0.09 29.19
C GLY A 300 -5.61 0.60 29.93
N GLU A 301 -4.46 -0.06 29.75
CA GLU A 301 -3.17 0.42 30.28
C GLU A 301 -2.30 1.06 29.18
N ILE A 302 -2.35 0.53 27.95
CA ILE A 302 -1.60 1.07 26.81
C ILE A 302 -2.44 1.03 25.52
N ARG A 303 -2.36 2.10 24.72
CA ARG A 303 -3.10 2.30 23.47
C ARG A 303 -2.19 2.81 22.38
N GLY A 304 -2.54 2.52 21.14
CA GLY A 304 -1.84 3.01 19.96
C GLY A 304 -2.80 3.10 18.78
N GLN A 305 -2.86 4.26 18.14
CA GLN A 305 -3.67 4.46 16.95
C GLN A 305 -3.08 3.65 15.77
N ILE A 306 -3.94 2.97 15.03
CA ILE A 306 -3.54 2.17 13.88
C ILE A 306 -3.40 3.10 12.69
N HIS A 307 -2.17 3.24 12.20
CA HIS A 307 -1.86 3.98 10.99
C HIS A 307 -1.67 3.00 9.83
N PRO A 308 -2.42 3.15 8.72
CA PRO A 308 -2.14 2.43 7.51
C PRO A 308 -0.69 2.66 7.08
N ALA A 309 0.05 1.58 6.80
CA ALA A 309 1.49 1.61 6.59
C ALA A 309 1.87 2.41 5.33
N VAL A 310 0.97 2.57 4.37
CA VAL A 310 1.13 3.46 3.22
C VAL A 310 -0.25 3.85 2.66
N ARG A 311 -0.47 5.15 2.47
CA ARG A 311 -0.92 5.70 1.18
C ARG A 311 0.04 6.82 0.82
#